data_AF-A0A080LX66-F1
#
_entry.id   AF-A0A080LX66-F1
#
_cell.length_a   1.000
_cell.length_b   1.000
_cell.length_c   1.000
_cell.angle_alpha   90.00
_cell.angle_beta   90.00
_cell.angle_gamma   90.00
#
_symmetry.space_group_name_H-M   'P 1'
#
loop_
_entity.id
_entity.type
_entity.pdbx_description
1 polymer ?
#
loop_
_entity_poly.entity_id
_entity_poly.type
_entity_poly.pdbx_seq_one_letter_code
_entity_poly.pdbx_strand_id
1 'polypeptide(L)'
;MADINFVGRLSNLWSGFVSLWITDVEKRHPEIAYQNAIDSMIGKYGQLKSATAAIMRRREEISARLENERNELAAISADLNTALATSQDELGIVLIQKKNALEASIKVLEQEMEQARTDAQEAKDSLIQIKAEIQKLKDEKDRMLAQMHSAQARLKIQNQLDGLSVDAEVRALDNVREHIRNTVAEAKMGSELRDSDLDIKLARLRQSSGAITARQQLEEMKRARSVQTDTTGKSM
;
A
#
# COMPACT_ATOMS: atom_id res chain seq x y z
N MET A 1 21.19 -16.10 -37.70
CA MET A 1 20.99 -15.01 -36.71
C MET A 1 19.76 -15.35 -35.91
N ALA A 2 19.95 -15.95 -34.74
CA ALA A 2 18.89 -16.06 -33.75
C ALA A 2 19.15 -14.90 -32.79
N ASP A 3 18.39 -13.81 -32.93
CA ASP A 3 18.37 -12.76 -31.91
C ASP A 3 17.91 -13.43 -30.63
N ILE A 4 18.85 -13.67 -29.73
CA ILE A 4 18.56 -14.21 -28.41
C ILE A 4 17.79 -13.09 -27.72
N ASN A 5 16.47 -13.23 -27.72
CA ASN A 5 15.50 -12.37 -27.05
C ASN A 5 15.65 -12.43 -25.51
N PHE A 6 16.88 -12.40 -25.00
CA PHE A 6 17.23 -12.46 -23.59
C PHE A 6 16.63 -11.28 -22.84
N VAL A 7 16.73 -10.07 -23.41
CA VAL A 7 16.16 -8.84 -22.84
C VAL A 7 14.63 -8.91 -22.78
N GLY A 8 13.97 -9.40 -23.83
CA GLY A 8 12.51 -9.59 -23.85
C GLY A 8 12.04 -10.70 -22.92
N ARG A 9 12.82 -11.77 -22.77
CA ARG A 9 12.55 -12.82 -21.79
C ARG A 9 12.77 -12.34 -20.35
N LEU A 10 13.77 -11.49 -20.12
CA LEU A 10 14.06 -10.89 -18.82
C LEU A 10 12.99 -9.87 -18.41
N SER A 11 12.50 -9.03 -19.34
CA SER A 11 11.42 -8.08 -19.06
C SER A 11 10.07 -8.76 -18.82
N ASN A 12 9.77 -9.85 -19.54
CA ASN A 12 8.57 -10.67 -19.34
C ASN A 12 8.62 -11.50 -18.04
N LEU A 13 9.81 -11.96 -17.63
CA LEU A 13 10.02 -12.58 -16.32
C LEU A 13 9.86 -11.54 -15.19
N TRP A 14 10.28 -10.29 -15.43
CA TRP A 14 10.18 -9.19 -14.47
C TRP A 14 8.73 -8.72 -14.27
N SER A 15 7.95 -8.55 -15.35
CA SER A 15 6.53 -8.18 -15.25
C SER A 15 5.66 -9.25 -14.58
N GLY A 16 5.93 -10.54 -14.85
CA GLY A 16 5.23 -11.65 -14.22
C GLY A 16 5.53 -11.80 -12.72
N PHE A 17 6.76 -11.48 -12.29
CA PHE A 17 7.13 -11.54 -10.87
C PHE A 17 6.53 -10.38 -10.06
N VAL A 18 6.52 -9.17 -10.63
CA VAL A 18 5.86 -8.01 -10.01
C VAL A 18 4.36 -8.26 -9.87
N SER A 19 3.71 -8.87 -10.88
CA SER A 19 2.27 -9.18 -10.79
C SER A 19 1.95 -10.30 -9.79
N LEU A 20 2.83 -11.29 -9.59
CA LEU A 20 2.62 -12.39 -8.63
C LEU A 20 2.86 -11.96 -7.18
N TRP A 21 3.75 -10.99 -6.94
CA TRP A 21 4.12 -10.57 -5.58
C TRP A 21 3.24 -9.43 -5.03
N ILE A 22 2.56 -8.68 -5.90
CA ILE A 22 1.58 -7.63 -5.53
C ILE A 22 0.32 -8.19 -4.86
N THR A 23 0.08 -9.51 -4.93
CA THR A 23 -1.22 -10.06 -4.58
C THR A 23 -1.39 -10.38 -3.09
N ASP A 24 -0.32 -10.62 -2.30
CA ASP A 24 -0.50 -11.12 -0.91
C ASP A 24 0.47 -10.62 0.19
N VAL A 25 1.48 -9.78 -0.07
CA VAL A 25 2.28 -9.17 1.02
C VAL A 25 1.65 -7.83 1.43
N GLU A 26 0.58 -7.99 2.19
CA GLU A 26 -0.10 -7.09 3.11
C GLU A 26 0.26 -5.60 3.11
N LYS A 27 -0.80 -4.81 2.90
CA LYS A 27 -0.99 -3.36 3.07
C LYS A 27 -0.53 -2.75 4.42
N ARG A 28 0.17 -3.49 5.28
CA ARG A 28 0.59 -3.06 6.63
C ARG A 28 2.06 -2.60 6.71
N HIS A 29 2.95 -3.08 5.84
CA HIS A 29 4.38 -2.73 5.90
C HIS A 29 5.02 -2.51 4.52
N PRO A 30 4.70 -1.41 3.82
CA PRO A 30 5.27 -1.10 2.50
C PRO A 30 6.80 -0.96 2.53
N GLU A 31 7.38 -0.58 3.68
CA GLU A 31 8.83 -0.52 3.86
C GLU A 31 9.52 -1.88 3.63
N ILE A 32 8.95 -2.95 4.19
CA ILE A 32 9.49 -4.31 4.10
C ILE A 32 9.42 -4.80 2.65
N ALA A 33 8.34 -4.44 1.96
CA ALA A 33 8.15 -4.77 0.55
C ALA A 33 9.25 -4.17 -0.35
N TYR A 34 9.47 -2.85 -0.23
CA TYR A 34 10.54 -2.19 -0.96
C TYR A 34 11.92 -2.72 -0.56
N GLN A 35 12.15 -2.97 0.73
CA GLN A 35 13.44 -3.48 1.21
C GLN A 35 13.75 -4.86 0.61
N ASN A 36 12.79 -5.79 0.64
CA ASN A 36 12.96 -7.12 0.05
C ASN A 36 13.21 -7.05 -1.47
N ALA A 37 12.51 -6.16 -2.19
CA ALA A 37 12.71 -5.96 -3.61
C ALA A 37 14.12 -5.42 -3.92
N ILE A 38 14.59 -4.44 -3.14
CA ILE A 38 15.93 -3.87 -3.26
C ILE A 38 17.00 -4.93 -2.96
N ASP A 39 16.86 -5.69 -1.89
CA ASP A 39 17.84 -6.71 -1.49
C ASP A 39 17.91 -7.84 -2.52
N SER A 40 16.76 -8.27 -3.07
CA SER A 40 16.69 -9.20 -4.20
C SER A 40 17.43 -8.67 -5.43
N MET A 41 17.23 -7.40 -5.79
CA MET A 41 17.92 -6.76 -6.91
C MET A 41 19.44 -6.63 -6.66
N ILE A 42 19.86 -6.31 -5.45
CA ILE A 42 21.28 -6.28 -5.05
C ILE A 42 21.91 -7.67 -5.19
N GLY A 43 21.20 -8.72 -4.75
CA GLY A 43 21.63 -10.11 -4.93
C GLY A 43 21.83 -10.46 -6.41
N LYS A 44 20.85 -10.14 -7.26
CA LYS A 44 20.94 -10.34 -8.72
C LYS A 44 22.07 -9.53 -9.36
N TYR A 45 22.27 -8.29 -8.93
CA TYR A 45 23.40 -7.47 -9.37
C TYR A 45 24.74 -8.12 -9.04
N GLY A 46 24.87 -8.73 -7.86
CA GLY A 46 26.05 -9.51 -7.47
C GLY A 46 26.31 -10.70 -8.40
N GLN A 47 25.27 -11.47 -8.72
CA GLN A 47 25.37 -12.60 -9.67
C GLN A 47 25.74 -12.13 -11.07
N LEU A 48 25.08 -11.08 -11.57
CA LEU A 48 25.38 -10.52 -12.88
C LEU A 48 26.82 -9.99 -12.93
N LYS A 49 27.31 -9.37 -11.86
CA LYS A 49 28.69 -8.87 -11.78
C LYS A 49 29.70 -10.01 -11.96
N SER A 50 29.45 -11.16 -11.34
CA SER A 50 30.29 -12.35 -11.50
C SER A 50 30.22 -12.89 -12.93
N ALA A 51 29.03 -12.96 -13.52
CA ALA A 51 28.85 -13.41 -14.90
C ALA A 51 29.57 -12.48 -15.90
N THR A 52 29.41 -11.16 -15.75
CA THR A 52 30.13 -10.18 -16.58
C THR A 52 31.64 -10.30 -16.41
N ALA A 53 32.16 -10.57 -15.21
CA ALA A 53 33.58 -10.81 -15.01
C ALA A 53 34.08 -12.06 -15.76
N ALA A 54 33.28 -13.13 -15.81
CA ALA A 54 33.60 -14.32 -16.59
C ALA A 54 33.62 -14.04 -18.10
N ILE A 55 32.65 -13.28 -18.61
CA ILE A 55 32.60 -12.85 -20.03
C ILE A 55 33.82 -11.99 -20.38
N MET A 56 34.18 -11.05 -19.51
CA MET A 56 35.35 -10.20 -19.68
C MET A 56 36.64 -11.02 -19.71
N ARG A 57 36.76 -12.04 -18.85
CA ARG A 57 37.91 -12.95 -18.86
C ARG A 57 38.00 -13.74 -20.15
N ARG A 58 36.87 -14.30 -20.61
CA ARG A 58 36.82 -15.00 -21.91
C ARG A 58 37.26 -14.10 -23.06
N ARG A 59 36.83 -12.84 -23.08
CA ARG A 59 37.28 -11.86 -24.09
C ARG A 59 38.79 -11.66 -24.04
N GLU A 60 39.35 -11.55 -22.83
CA GLU A 60 40.80 -11.40 -22.65
C GLU A 60 41.58 -12.64 -23.11
N GLU A 61 41.09 -13.83 -22.77
CA GLU A 61 41.67 -15.10 -23.21
C GLU A 61 41.67 -15.23 -24.74
N ILE A 62 40.57 -14.87 -25.41
CA ILE A 62 40.49 -14.88 -26.88
C ILE A 62 41.45 -13.85 -27.48
N SER A 63 41.52 -12.65 -26.89
CA SER A 63 42.45 -11.60 -27.33
C SER A 63 43.90 -12.06 -27.25
N ALA A 64 44.31 -12.67 -26.15
CA ALA A 64 45.65 -13.19 -25.95
C ALA A 64 45.98 -14.33 -26.93
N ARG A 65 45.03 -15.25 -27.17
CA ARG A 65 45.22 -16.32 -28.17
C ARG A 65 45.39 -15.76 -29.58
N LEU A 66 44.55 -14.79 -29.97
CA LEU A 66 44.63 -14.12 -31.26
C LEU A 66 45.98 -13.41 -31.46
N GLU A 67 46.46 -12.72 -30.43
CA GLU A 67 47.77 -12.06 -30.46
C GLU A 67 48.91 -13.07 -30.60
N ASN A 68 48.88 -14.17 -29.83
CA ASN A 68 49.88 -15.22 -29.92
C ASN A 68 49.93 -15.86 -31.31
N GLU A 69 48.79 -16.20 -31.91
CA GLU A 69 48.76 -16.79 -33.26
C GLU A 69 49.22 -15.81 -34.33
N ARG A 70 48.90 -14.52 -34.21
CA ARG A 70 49.41 -13.48 -35.11
C ARG A 70 50.93 -13.33 -35.02
N ASN A 71 51.47 -13.38 -33.81
CA ASN A 71 52.93 -13.34 -33.60
C ASN A 71 53.61 -14.60 -34.18
N GLU A 72 53.00 -15.78 -33.99
CA GLU A 72 53.51 -17.02 -34.57
C GLU A 72 53.43 -17.02 -36.10
N LEU A 73 52.35 -16.50 -36.69
CA LEU A 73 52.19 -16.34 -38.13
C LEU A 73 53.29 -15.42 -38.71
N ALA A 74 53.60 -14.32 -38.01
CA ALA A 74 54.66 -13.41 -38.41
C ALA A 74 56.04 -14.09 -38.40
N ALA A 75 56.34 -14.86 -37.34
CA ALA A 75 57.57 -15.63 -37.23
C ALA A 75 57.70 -16.67 -38.36
N ILE A 76 56.65 -17.48 -38.58
CA ILE A 76 56.64 -18.51 -39.64
C ILE A 76 56.75 -17.89 -41.02
N SER A 77 56.16 -16.71 -41.24
CA SER A 77 56.30 -16.00 -42.51
C SER A 77 57.75 -15.56 -42.75
N ALA A 78 58.47 -15.13 -41.71
CA ALA A 78 59.89 -14.79 -41.80
C ALA A 78 60.77 -16.04 -42.05
N ASP A 79 60.48 -17.14 -41.34
CA ASP A 79 61.18 -18.41 -41.52
C ASP A 79 60.97 -18.96 -42.94
N LEU A 80 59.73 -18.86 -43.47
CA LEU A 80 59.41 -19.28 -44.83
C LEU A 80 60.20 -18.50 -45.87
N ASN A 81 60.31 -17.17 -45.72
CA ASN A 81 61.12 -16.35 -46.61
C ASN A 81 62.61 -16.77 -46.57
N THR A 82 63.11 -17.14 -45.40
CA THR A 82 64.49 -17.63 -45.23
C THR A 82 64.69 -19.00 -45.87
N ALA A 83 63.74 -19.92 -45.71
CA ALA A 83 63.77 -21.24 -46.35
C ALA A 83 63.76 -21.11 -47.89
N LEU A 84 62.93 -20.21 -48.43
CA LEU A 84 62.89 -19.92 -49.87
C LEU A 84 64.20 -19.31 -50.38
N ALA A 85 64.80 -18.37 -49.63
CA ALA A 85 66.08 -17.76 -49.99
C ALA A 85 67.27 -18.74 -49.94
N THR A 86 67.15 -19.81 -49.16
CA THR A 86 68.19 -20.84 -48.97
C THR A 86 67.88 -22.14 -49.72
N SER A 87 66.85 -22.16 -50.57
CA SER A 87 66.41 -23.33 -51.36
C SER A 87 66.12 -24.58 -50.51
N GLN A 88 65.59 -24.39 -49.30
CA GLN A 88 65.16 -25.48 -48.42
C GLN A 88 63.70 -25.86 -48.69
N ASP A 89 63.46 -26.47 -49.85
CA ASP A 89 62.11 -26.68 -50.38
C ASP A 89 61.21 -27.54 -49.47
N GLU A 90 61.76 -28.61 -48.87
CA GLU A 90 61.01 -29.47 -47.94
C GLU A 90 60.56 -28.71 -46.68
N LEU A 91 61.43 -27.86 -46.13
CA LEU A 91 61.10 -26.99 -44.99
C LEU A 91 60.06 -25.94 -45.40
N GLY A 92 60.20 -25.36 -46.60
CA GLY A 92 59.24 -24.41 -47.17
C GLY A 92 57.83 -24.98 -47.26
N ILE A 93 57.67 -26.24 -47.68
CA ILE A 93 56.36 -26.91 -47.75
C ILE A 93 55.71 -27.00 -46.37
N VAL A 94 56.46 -27.41 -45.34
CA VAL A 94 55.94 -27.53 -43.96
C VAL A 94 55.56 -26.15 -43.40
N LEU A 95 56.38 -25.13 -43.62
CA LEU A 95 56.11 -23.77 -43.18
C LEU A 95 54.87 -23.17 -43.87
N ILE A 96 54.65 -23.44 -45.17
CA ILE A 96 53.42 -23.04 -45.88
C ILE A 96 52.20 -23.72 -45.27
N GLN A 97 52.25 -25.03 -44.99
CA GLN A 97 51.14 -25.74 -44.37
C GLN A 97 50.80 -25.16 -42.99
N LYS A 98 51.81 -24.87 -42.17
CA LYS A 98 51.64 -24.26 -40.85
C LYS A 98 51.10 -22.84 -40.95
N LYS A 99 51.59 -22.04 -41.90
CA LYS A 99 51.09 -20.70 -42.19
C LYS A 99 49.59 -20.72 -42.53
N ASN A 100 49.19 -21.58 -43.47
CA ASN A 100 47.78 -21.70 -43.88
C ASN A 100 46.87 -22.12 -42.72
N ALA A 101 47.34 -23.02 -41.84
CA ALA A 101 46.60 -23.43 -40.65
C ALA A 101 46.42 -22.28 -39.65
N LEU A 102 47.48 -21.49 -39.40
CA LEU A 102 47.40 -20.31 -38.54
C LEU A 102 46.50 -19.23 -39.13
N GLU A 103 46.58 -18.94 -40.44
CA GLU A 103 45.68 -17.97 -41.09
C GLU A 103 44.21 -18.37 -40.95
N ALA A 104 43.90 -19.66 -41.10
CA ALA A 104 42.55 -20.18 -40.89
C ALA A 104 42.11 -20.04 -39.41
N SER A 105 42.98 -20.35 -38.46
CA SER A 105 42.70 -20.24 -37.03
C SER A 105 42.51 -18.79 -36.58
N ILE A 106 43.39 -17.88 -37.01
CA ILE A 106 43.29 -16.43 -36.78
C ILE A 106 41.94 -15.90 -37.29
N LYS A 107 41.51 -16.31 -38.49
CA LYS A 107 40.21 -15.88 -39.03
C LYS A 107 39.04 -16.31 -38.15
N VAL A 108 39.09 -17.51 -37.57
CA VAL A 108 38.08 -17.98 -36.60
C VAL A 108 38.16 -17.17 -35.31
N LEU A 109 39.36 -16.99 -34.75
CA LEU A 109 39.57 -16.21 -33.53
C LEU A 109 39.16 -14.73 -33.69
N GLU A 110 39.32 -14.13 -34.86
CA GLU A 110 38.83 -12.78 -35.15
C GLU A 110 37.30 -12.71 -35.05
N GLN A 111 36.59 -13.69 -35.62
CA GLN A 111 35.13 -13.76 -35.50
C GLN A 111 34.68 -13.99 -34.05
N GLU A 112 35.36 -14.89 -33.33
CA GLU A 112 35.10 -15.13 -31.91
C GLU A 112 35.39 -13.89 -31.06
N MET A 113 36.43 -13.12 -31.40
CA MET A 113 36.80 -11.91 -30.68
C MET A 113 35.76 -10.80 -30.87
N GLU A 114 35.22 -10.64 -32.08
CA GLU A 114 34.12 -9.70 -32.32
C GLU A 114 32.86 -10.09 -31.53
N GLN A 115 32.51 -11.38 -31.49
CA GLN A 115 31.39 -11.84 -30.65
C GLN A 115 31.68 -11.58 -29.16
N ALA A 116 32.88 -11.91 -28.67
CA ALA A 116 33.25 -11.71 -27.28
C ALA A 116 33.31 -10.23 -26.87
N ARG A 117 33.61 -9.33 -27.81
CA ARG A 117 33.52 -7.87 -27.61
C ARG A 117 32.07 -7.44 -27.41
N THR A 118 31.17 -7.89 -28.27
CA THR A 118 29.73 -7.62 -28.17
C THR A 118 29.15 -8.15 -26.86
N ASP A 119 29.38 -9.42 -26.55
CA ASP A 119 28.92 -10.04 -25.29
C ASP A 119 29.40 -9.26 -24.06
N ALA A 120 30.68 -8.85 -24.07
CA ALA A 120 31.26 -8.09 -22.97
C ALA A 120 30.66 -6.69 -22.83
N GLN A 121 30.28 -6.06 -23.93
CA GLN A 121 29.64 -4.74 -23.92
C GLN A 121 28.21 -4.85 -23.41
N GLU A 122 27.41 -5.79 -23.93
CA GLU A 122 26.04 -6.04 -23.48
C GLU A 122 25.98 -6.39 -21.98
N ALA A 123 26.93 -7.20 -21.50
CA ALA A 123 27.03 -7.56 -20.10
C ALA A 123 27.39 -6.37 -19.19
N LYS A 124 28.16 -5.39 -19.68
CA LYS A 124 28.43 -4.14 -18.96
C LYS A 124 27.20 -3.24 -18.94
N ASP A 125 26.52 -3.10 -20.07
CA ASP A 125 25.35 -2.24 -20.18
C ASP A 125 24.22 -2.76 -19.29
N SER A 126 24.02 -4.08 -19.27
CA SER A 126 23.09 -4.74 -18.33
C SER A 126 23.43 -4.44 -16.87
N LEU A 127 24.71 -4.44 -16.48
CA LEU A 127 25.11 -4.08 -15.11
C LEU A 127 24.80 -2.62 -14.77
N ILE A 128 25.04 -1.70 -15.72
CA ILE A 128 24.74 -0.28 -15.53
C ILE A 128 23.23 -0.08 -15.39
N GLN A 129 22.44 -0.74 -16.22
CA GLN A 129 20.98 -0.67 -16.17
C GLN A 129 20.44 -1.18 -14.83
N ILE A 130 20.85 -2.37 -14.37
CA ILE A 130 20.38 -2.91 -13.09
C ILE A 130 20.81 -2.02 -11.93
N LYS A 131 22.02 -1.46 -11.96
CA LYS A 131 22.47 -0.50 -10.94
C LYS A 131 21.56 0.74 -10.91
N ALA A 132 21.16 1.26 -12.08
CA ALA A 132 20.24 2.38 -12.16
C ALA A 132 18.83 2.02 -11.65
N GLU A 133 18.32 0.83 -11.96
CA GLU A 133 17.03 0.32 -11.46
C GLU A 133 17.03 0.16 -9.94
N ILE A 134 18.12 -0.36 -9.35
CA ILE A 134 18.28 -0.42 -7.89
C ILE A 134 18.20 0.98 -7.28
N GLN A 135 18.86 1.97 -7.89
CA GLN A 135 18.81 3.33 -7.37
C GLN A 135 17.39 3.92 -7.48
N LYS A 136 16.71 3.72 -8.61
CA LYS A 136 15.31 4.15 -8.76
C LYS A 136 14.40 3.54 -7.70
N LEU A 137 14.54 2.25 -7.39
CA LEU A 137 13.75 1.57 -6.35
C LEU A 137 14.04 2.15 -4.95
N LYS A 138 15.29 2.51 -4.66
CA LYS A 138 15.64 3.19 -3.40
C LYS A 138 14.99 4.56 -3.30
N ASP A 139 15.11 5.37 -4.35
CA ASP A 139 14.52 6.71 -4.39
C ASP A 139 12.98 6.64 -4.30
N GLU A 140 12.36 5.65 -4.95
CA GLU A 140 10.92 5.41 -4.87
C GLU A 140 10.49 5.00 -3.46
N LYS A 141 11.22 4.07 -2.82
CA LYS A 141 10.99 3.68 -1.42
C LYS A 141 10.97 4.91 -0.53
N ASP A 142 11.99 5.77 -0.61
CA ASP A 142 12.12 6.95 0.24
C ASP A 142 10.95 7.93 0.03
N ARG A 143 10.55 8.16 -1.23
CA ARG A 143 9.40 9.01 -1.56
C ARG A 143 8.10 8.43 -1.02
N MET A 144 7.85 7.14 -1.18
CA MET A 144 6.62 6.49 -0.74
C MET A 144 6.53 6.45 0.79
N LEU A 145 7.63 6.19 1.50
CA LEU A 145 7.65 6.25 2.95
C LEU A 145 7.39 7.67 3.48
N ALA A 146 7.97 8.69 2.87
CA ALA A 146 7.69 10.08 3.23
C ALA A 146 6.21 10.46 3.02
N GLN A 147 5.62 10.02 1.90
CA GLN A 147 4.19 10.21 1.63
C GLN A 147 3.30 9.47 2.64
N MET A 148 3.66 8.22 2.98
CA MET A 148 2.95 7.42 3.98
C MET A 148 2.98 8.10 5.35
N HIS A 149 4.15 8.56 5.82
CA HIS A 149 4.27 9.28 7.09
C HIS A 149 3.45 10.58 7.10
N SER A 150 3.44 11.31 5.98
CA SER A 150 2.60 12.51 5.84
C SER A 150 1.11 12.19 5.90
N ALA A 151 0.67 11.11 5.25
CA ALA A 151 -0.71 10.65 5.31
C ALA A 151 -1.11 10.18 6.72
N GLN A 152 -0.23 9.44 7.40
CA GLN A 152 -0.42 9.02 8.79
C GLN A 152 -0.55 10.21 9.74
N ALA A 153 0.27 11.25 9.56
CA ALA A 153 0.18 12.48 10.35
C ALA A 153 -1.17 13.20 10.13
N ARG A 154 -1.63 13.30 8.89
CA ARG A 154 -2.95 13.88 8.56
C ARG A 154 -4.10 13.11 9.19
N LEU A 155 -4.09 11.77 9.08
CA LEU A 155 -5.10 10.92 9.73
C LEU A 155 -5.10 11.08 11.25
N LYS A 156 -3.91 11.18 11.87
CA LYS A 156 -3.81 11.42 13.32
C LYS A 156 -4.41 12.76 13.72
N ILE A 157 -4.11 13.83 12.97
CA ILE A 157 -4.70 15.15 13.20
C ILE A 157 -6.23 15.10 13.03
N GLN A 158 -6.72 14.47 11.96
CA GLN A 158 -8.16 14.31 11.73
C GLN A 158 -8.85 13.57 12.89
N ASN A 159 -8.31 12.43 13.32
CA ASN A 159 -8.86 11.66 14.44
C ASN A 159 -8.85 12.46 15.76
N GLN A 160 -7.82 13.29 15.98
CA GLN A 160 -7.76 14.17 17.14
C GLN A 160 -8.79 15.30 17.05
N LEU A 161 -9.02 15.87 15.87
CA LEU A 161 -10.04 16.91 15.66
C LEU A 161 -11.46 16.35 15.77
N ASP A 162 -11.72 15.15 15.25
CA ASP A 162 -12.99 14.45 15.40
C ASP A 162 -13.29 14.14 16.89
N GLY A 163 -12.25 13.76 17.64
CA GLY A 163 -12.32 13.57 19.09
C GLY A 163 -12.47 14.86 19.92
N LEU A 164 -12.21 16.03 19.32
CA LEU A 164 -12.37 17.36 19.93
C LEU A 164 -13.61 18.09 19.38
N SER A 165 -14.45 17.45 18.56
CA SER A 165 -15.58 18.13 17.94
C SER A 165 -16.65 18.49 18.97
N VAL A 166 -17.03 19.77 18.96
CA VAL A 166 -18.04 20.39 19.83
C VAL A 166 -19.41 19.70 19.71
N ASP A 167 -19.69 19.02 18.60
CA ASP A 167 -20.95 18.29 18.38
C ASP A 167 -21.14 17.08 19.31
N ALA A 168 -20.05 16.43 19.74
CA ALA A 168 -20.13 15.33 20.71
C ALA A 168 -20.45 15.86 22.12
N GLU A 169 -19.86 17.00 22.50
CA GLU A 169 -20.13 17.67 23.78
C GLU A 169 -21.51 18.34 23.82
N VAL A 170 -21.98 18.91 22.70
CA VAL A 170 -23.32 19.50 22.60
C VAL A 170 -24.43 18.45 22.65
N ARG A 171 -24.25 17.29 22.00
CA ARG A 171 -25.22 16.16 22.10
C ARG A 171 -25.30 15.59 23.52
N ALA A 172 -24.21 15.58 24.27
CA ALA A 172 -24.24 15.17 25.68
C ALA A 172 -25.08 16.14 26.53
N LEU A 173 -25.02 17.44 26.26
CA LEU A 173 -25.81 18.46 26.98
C LEU A 173 -27.32 18.39 26.68
N ASP A 174 -27.73 18.00 25.47
CA ASP A 174 -29.15 17.84 25.16
C ASP A 174 -29.80 16.66 25.90
N ASN A 175 -29.08 15.54 26.06
CA ASN A 175 -29.53 14.43 26.91
C ASN A 175 -29.68 14.84 28.38
N VAL A 176 -28.77 15.68 28.89
CA VAL A 176 -28.87 16.25 30.25
C VAL A 176 -30.07 17.19 30.38
N ARG A 177 -30.34 18.04 29.38
CA ARG A 177 -31.53 18.92 29.36
C ARG A 177 -32.82 18.13 29.36
N GLU A 178 -32.90 17.05 28.59
CA GLU A 178 -34.09 16.19 28.55
C GLU A 178 -34.30 15.47 29.87
N HIS A 179 -33.23 14.94 30.49
CA HIS A 179 -33.29 14.32 31.81
C HIS A 179 -33.77 15.30 32.89
N ILE A 180 -33.22 16.52 32.93
CA ILE A 180 -33.67 17.57 33.87
C ILE A 180 -35.15 17.91 33.66
N ARG A 181 -35.62 18.03 32.41
CA ARG A 181 -37.04 18.27 32.12
C ARG A 181 -37.92 17.14 32.64
N ASN A 182 -37.53 15.88 32.43
CA ASN A 182 -38.27 14.72 32.91
C ASN A 182 -38.29 14.66 34.44
N THR A 183 -37.16 14.89 35.12
CA THR A 183 -37.11 14.92 36.59
C THR A 183 -37.94 16.07 37.18
N VAL A 184 -37.94 17.25 36.55
CA VAL A 184 -38.79 18.38 36.98
C VAL A 184 -40.27 18.06 36.75
N ALA A 185 -40.60 17.41 35.64
CA ALA A 185 -41.97 16.96 35.37
C ALA A 185 -42.43 15.91 36.39
N GLU A 186 -41.58 14.92 36.72
CA GLU A 186 -41.84 13.93 37.77
C GLU A 186 -42.02 14.57 39.15
N ALA A 187 -41.18 15.55 39.49
CA ALA A 187 -41.31 16.28 40.76
C ALA A 187 -42.61 17.09 40.83
N LYS A 188 -43.00 17.78 39.74
CA LYS A 188 -44.28 18.50 39.66
C LYS A 188 -45.47 17.55 39.73
N MET A 189 -45.41 16.43 39.02
CA MET A 189 -46.45 15.40 39.06
C MET A 189 -46.57 14.79 40.47
N GLY A 190 -45.44 14.57 41.15
CA GLY A 190 -45.40 14.14 42.54
C GLY A 190 -46.01 15.16 43.52
N SER A 191 -45.84 16.47 43.30
CA SER A 191 -46.54 17.50 44.09
C SER A 191 -48.03 17.56 43.81
N GLU A 192 -48.46 17.46 42.54
CA GLU A 192 -49.88 17.44 42.17
C GLU A 192 -50.59 16.18 42.68
N LEU A 193 -49.91 15.02 42.70
CA LEU A 193 -50.40 13.80 43.32
C LEU A 193 -50.52 13.93 44.85
N ARG A 194 -49.58 14.61 45.50
CA ARG A 194 -49.65 14.91 46.94
C ARG A 194 -50.79 15.86 47.28
N ASP A 195 -51.01 16.89 46.46
CA ASP A 195 -52.10 17.84 46.61
C ASP A 195 -53.46 17.14 46.38
N SER A 196 -53.57 16.28 45.36
CA SER A 196 -54.79 15.50 45.12
C SER A 196 -55.08 14.47 46.22
N ASP A 197 -54.07 13.82 46.82
CA ASP A 197 -54.25 12.96 48.00
C ASP A 197 -54.66 13.75 49.26
N LEU A 198 -54.13 14.96 49.43
CA LEU A 198 -54.54 15.88 50.49
C LEU A 198 -55.99 16.33 50.29
N ASP A 199 -56.38 16.66 49.06
CA ASP A 199 -57.75 17.02 48.71
C ASP A 199 -58.71 15.84 48.87
N ILE A 200 -58.32 14.62 48.52
CA ILE A 200 -59.10 13.41 48.77
C ILE A 200 -59.24 13.15 50.28
N LYS A 201 -58.18 13.37 51.06
CA LYS A 201 -58.23 13.27 52.53
C LYS A 201 -59.09 14.39 53.15
N LEU A 202 -59.04 15.60 52.61
CA LEU A 202 -59.84 16.75 53.05
C LEU A 202 -61.33 16.55 52.70
N ALA A 203 -61.62 15.99 51.52
CA ALA A 203 -62.96 15.59 51.12
C ALA A 203 -63.52 14.48 52.02
N ARG A 204 -62.71 13.47 52.37
CA ARG A 204 -63.10 12.45 53.37
C ARG A 204 -63.30 13.04 54.77
N LEU A 205 -62.49 14.01 55.19
CA LEU A 205 -62.63 14.69 56.49
C LEU A 205 -63.90 15.57 56.54
N ARG A 206 -64.25 16.22 55.43
CA ARG A 206 -65.51 16.94 55.26
C ARG A 206 -66.70 15.99 55.26
N GLN A 207 -66.55 14.82 54.65
CA GLN A 207 -67.57 13.75 54.67
C GLN A 207 -67.74 13.14 56.08
N SER A 208 -66.68 13.09 56.90
CA SER A 208 -66.75 12.62 58.29
C SER A 208 -67.17 13.67 59.32
N SER A 209 -67.32 14.94 58.92
CA SER A 209 -67.72 16.04 59.81
C SER A 209 -69.04 16.71 59.40
N GLY A 210 -69.79 16.10 58.49
CA GLY A 210 -71.07 16.58 57.95
C GLY A 210 -72.32 15.96 58.58
N ALA A 211 -72.29 15.61 59.87
CA ALA A 211 -73.44 15.08 60.60
C ALA A 211 -73.76 15.97 61.81
N ILE A 212 -74.52 17.05 61.55
CA ILE A 212 -75.56 17.69 62.39
C ILE A 212 -75.89 19.02 61.67
N THR A 213 -76.93 19.01 60.83
CA THR A 213 -77.79 20.14 60.36
C THR A 213 -78.42 19.94 58.96
N ALA A 214 -78.66 18.70 58.50
CA ALA A 214 -79.37 18.45 57.22
C ALA A 214 -80.81 17.93 57.37
N ARG A 215 -81.34 17.76 58.60
CA ARG A 215 -82.77 17.45 58.83
C ARG A 215 -83.62 18.72 59.03
N GLN A 216 -83.08 19.77 59.63
CA GLN A 216 -83.80 21.04 59.85
C GLN A 216 -84.03 21.82 58.54
N GLN A 217 -83.06 21.84 57.63
CA GLN A 217 -83.18 22.58 56.36
C GLN A 217 -84.12 21.93 55.33
N LEU A 218 -84.45 20.64 55.47
CA LEU A 218 -85.27 19.90 54.48
C LEU A 218 -86.79 20.00 54.75
N GLU A 219 -87.22 20.29 55.98
CA GLU A 219 -88.63 20.59 56.26
C GLU A 219 -89.03 22.02 55.86
N GLU A 220 -88.14 23.00 56.05
CA GLU A 220 -88.38 24.39 55.64
C GLU A 220 -88.50 24.54 54.12
N MET A 221 -87.66 23.84 53.35
CA MET A 221 -87.72 23.88 51.89
C MET A 221 -88.90 23.09 51.29
N LYS A 222 -89.47 22.11 52.00
CA LYS A 222 -90.71 21.42 51.57
C LYS A 222 -91.94 22.31 51.72
N ARG A 223 -91.98 23.19 52.73
CA ARG A 223 -93.06 24.18 52.87
C ARG A 223 -92.99 25.29 51.82
N ALA A 224 -91.79 25.59 51.30
CA ALA A 224 -91.60 26.62 50.27
C ALA A 224 -91.86 26.13 48.82
N ARG A 225 -91.78 24.82 48.54
CA ARG A 225 -91.92 24.27 47.18
C ARG A 225 -93.35 23.95 46.73
N SER A 226 -94.35 23.91 47.62
CA SER A 226 -95.75 23.74 47.21
C SER A 226 -96.38 25.02 46.63
N VAL A 227 -95.65 26.14 46.59
CA VAL A 227 -96.18 27.46 46.20
C VAL A 227 -95.73 27.88 44.78
N GLN A 228 -94.84 27.13 44.10
CA GLN A 228 -94.14 27.62 42.90
C GLN A 228 -94.19 26.75 41.64
N THR A 229 -94.88 25.60 41.65
CA THR A 229 -94.99 24.71 40.47
C THR A 229 -96.09 25.09 39.46
N ASP A 230 -96.83 26.17 39.67
CA ASP A 230 -97.97 26.54 38.80
C ASP A 230 -97.69 27.64 37.75
N THR A 231 -96.48 28.22 37.67
CA THR A 231 -96.31 29.51 36.96
C THR A 231 -95.35 29.59 35.77
N THR A 232 -94.71 28.53 35.27
CA THR A 232 -93.71 28.71 34.18
C THR A 232 -93.59 27.61 33.13
N GLY A 233 -94.69 26.90 32.85
CA GLY A 233 -94.78 25.89 31.78
C GLY A 233 -95.48 26.35 30.50
N LYS A 234 -95.50 27.65 30.17
CA LYS A 234 -96.15 28.18 28.95
C LYS A 234 -95.47 29.46 28.45
N SER A 235 -94.43 29.32 27.60
CA SER A 235 -94.10 30.27 26.53
C SER A 235 -92.89 29.76 25.73
N MET A 236 -93.13 28.79 24.85
CA MET A 236 -92.45 28.61 23.57
C MET A 236 -93.51 28.79 22.50
#